data_AF-A0A419FIW6-F1
#
_entry.id   AF-A0A419FIW6-F1
#
_cell.length_a   1.000
_cell.length_b   1.000
_cell.length_c   1.000
_cell.angle_alpha   90.00
_cell.angle_beta   90.00
_cell.angle_gamma   90.00
#
_symmetry.space_group_name_H-M   'P 1'
#
loop_
_entity.id
_entity.type
_entity.pdbx_description
1 polymer ?
#
loop_
_entity_poly.entity_id
_entity_poly.type
_entity_poly.pdbx_seq_one_letter_code
_entity_poly.pdbx_strand_id
1 'polypeptide(L)' 'MAHFDQLLEEFSVALVTMTILAVIVAVSYWWVTGHSPWPYMIIAEVGAFGWGTAILTRSSPPGRR' A
#
# COMPACT_ATOMS: atom_id res chain seq x y z
N MET A 1 20.87 -9.63 8.36
CA MET A 1 20.75 -8.96 7.05
C MET A 1 19.69 -9.62 6.17
N ALA A 2 19.64 -10.95 6.04
CA ALA A 2 18.62 -11.65 5.22
C ALA A 2 17.13 -11.36 5.56
N HIS A 3 16.79 -11.08 6.82
CA HIS A 3 15.38 -10.86 7.22
C HIS A 3 14.82 -9.49 6.81
N PHE A 4 15.70 -8.47 6.68
CA PHE A 4 15.28 -7.14 6.22
C PHE A 4 15.00 -7.13 4.71
N ASP A 5 15.83 -7.84 3.93
CA ASP A 5 15.60 -8.03 2.49
C ASP A 5 14.27 -8.75 2.23
N GLN A 6 13.97 -9.82 2.97
CA GLN A 6 12.72 -10.57 2.79
C GLN A 6 11.47 -9.74 3.14
N LEU A 7 11.53 -8.95 4.22
CA LEU A 7 10.40 -8.08 4.60
C LEU A 7 10.19 -6.95 3.57
N LEU A 8 11.27 -6.42 3.01
CA LEU A 8 11.21 -5.41 1.94
C LEU A 8 10.66 -6.01 0.64
N GLU A 9 11.06 -7.23 0.31
CA GLU A 9 10.62 -7.93 -0.88
C GLU A 9 9.11 -8.22 -0.80
N GLU A 10 8.63 -8.79 0.31
CA GLU A 10 7.20 -9.02 0.56
C GLU A 10 6.40 -7.70 0.55
N PHE A 11 6.93 -6.64 1.18
CA PHE A 11 6.30 -5.33 1.16
C PHE A 11 6.24 -4.74 -0.26
N SER A 12 7.30 -4.88 -1.05
CA SER A 12 7.34 -4.38 -2.42
C SER A 12 6.35 -5.10 -3.33
N VAL A 13 6.20 -6.42 -3.19
CA VAL A 13 5.23 -7.22 -3.94
C VAL A 13 3.80 -6.83 -3.52
N ALA A 14 3.55 -6.67 -2.22
CA ALA A 14 2.26 -6.20 -1.72
C ALA A 14 1.94 -4.79 -2.23
N LEU A 15 2.94 -3.89 -2.25
CA LEU A 15 2.80 -2.53 -2.75
C LEU A 15 2.38 -2.53 -4.23
N VAL A 16 3.14 -3.23 -5.08
CA VAL A 16 2.87 -3.32 -6.52
C VAL A 16 1.49 -3.92 -6.78
N THR A 17 1.13 -4.98 -6.06
CA THR A 17 -0.18 -5.64 -6.21
C THR A 17 -1.33 -4.70 -5.83
N MET A 18 -1.18 -3.97 -4.72
CA MET A 18 -2.19 -3.00 -4.27
C MET A 18 -2.29 -1.78 -5.20
N THR A 19 -1.17 -1.30 -5.76
CA THR A 19 -1.17 -0.24 -6.76
C THR A 19 -1.93 -0.66 -8.02
N ILE A 20 -1.69 -1.88 -8.53
CA ILE A 20 -2.42 -2.41 -9.69
C ILE A 20 -3.92 -2.50 -9.39
N LEU A 21 -4.29 -3.03 -8.23
CA LEU A 21 -5.69 -3.12 -7.82
C LEU A 21 -6.35 -1.74 -7.71
N ALA A 22 -5.65 -0.76 -7.12
CA ALA A 22 -6.14 0.61 -6.99
C ALA A 22 -6.37 1.26 -8.36
N VAL A 23 -5.47 1.06 -9.33
CA VAL A 23 -5.64 1.56 -10.70
C VAL A 23 -6.86 0.92 -11.37
N ILE A 24 -7.03 -0.40 -11.24
CA ILE A 24 -8.19 -1.11 -11.81
C ILE A 24 -9.50 -0.56 -11.24
N VAL A 25 -9.57 -0.38 -9.92
CA VAL A 25 -10.76 0.16 -9.24
C VAL A 25 -11.01 1.61 -9.65
N ALA A 26 -9.97 2.44 -9.72
CA ALA A 26 -10.10 3.84 -10.12
C ALA A 26 -10.59 4.00 -11.56
N VAL A 27 -10.03 3.22 -12.51
CA VAL A 27 -10.47 3.20 -13.91
C VAL A 27 -11.91 2.70 -14.02
N SER A 28 -12.27 1.65 -13.28
CA SER A 28 -13.64 1.11 -13.25
C SER A 28 -14.63 2.13 -12.70
N TYR A 29 -14.27 2.82 -11.62
CA TYR A 29 -15.09 3.88 -11.02
C TYR A 29 -15.26 5.05 -11.98
N TRP A 30 -14.17 5.52 -12.62
CA TRP A 30 -14.22 6.57 -13.62
C TRP A 30 -15.18 6.19 -14.75
N TRP A 31 -15.05 4.96 -15.26
CA TRP A 31 -15.89 4.46 -16.34
C TRP A 31 -17.38 4.47 -15.98
N VAL A 32 -17.71 4.07 -14.75
CA VAL A 32 -19.11 3.95 -14.29
C VAL A 32 -19.72 5.30 -13.92
N THR A 33 -18.95 6.20 -13.29
CA THR A 33 -19.50 7.43 -12.69
C THR A 33 -19.20 8.70 -13.49
N GLY A 34 -18.22 8.69 -14.39
CA GLY A 34 -17.76 9.89 -15.11
C GLY A 34 -17.12 10.96 -14.21
N HIS A 35 -16.98 10.69 -12.91
CA HIS A 35 -16.33 11.57 -11.95
C HIS A 35 -14.86 11.18 -11.75
N SER A 36 -14.02 12.18 -11.51
CA SER A 36 -12.60 12.00 -11.22
C SER A 36 -12.41 11.19 -9.92
N PRO A 37 -11.82 9.98 -9.96
CA PRO A 37 -11.55 9.13 -8.80
C PRO A 37 -10.32 9.60 -8.00
N TRP A 38 -9.50 10.49 -8.57
CA TRP A 38 -8.20 10.89 -8.04
C TRP A 38 -8.22 11.40 -6.59
N PRO A 39 -9.20 12.21 -6.13
CA PRO A 39 -9.24 12.67 -4.74
C PRO A 39 -9.40 11.50 -3.76
N TYR A 40 -10.23 10.51 -4.12
CA TYR A 40 -10.46 9.33 -3.31
C TYR A 40 -9.27 8.37 -3.34
N MET A 41 -8.58 8.25 -4.49
CA MET A 41 -7.34 7.49 -4.61
C MET A 41 -6.24 8.04 -3.70
N ILE A 42 -6.04 9.36 -3.69
CA ILE A 42 -5.02 10.00 -2.84
C ILE A 42 -5.33 9.76 -1.36
N ILE A 43 -6.60 9.89 -0.95
CA ILE A 43 -7.00 9.62 0.44
C ILE A 43 -6.76 8.15 0.80
N ALA A 44 -7.11 7.21 -0.09
CA ALA A 44 -6.89 5.79 0.13
C ALA A 44 -5.40 5.44 0.19
N GLU A 45 -4.58 6.05 -0.66
CA GLU A 45 -3.14 5.84 -0.72
C GLU A 45 -2.45 6.39 0.54
N VAL A 46 -2.76 7.62 0.96
CA VAL A 46 -2.24 8.21 2.21
C VAL A 46 -2.67 7.39 3.43
N GLY A 47 -3.92 6.91 3.47
CA GLY A 47 -4.40 6.02 4.53
C GLY A 47 -3.69 4.66 4.55
N ALA A 48 -3.52 4.03 3.39
CA ALA A 48 -2.86 2.74 3.26
C ALA A 48 -1.36 2.82 3.60
N PHE A 49 -0.65 3.86 3.15
CA PHE A 49 0.76 4.08 3.50
C PHE A 49 0.93 4.43 4.99
N GLY A 50 0.05 5.27 5.54
CA GLY A 50 0.05 5.58 6.98
C GLY A 50 -0.18 4.35 7.85
N TRP A 51 -1.10 3.47 7.45
CA TRP A 51 -1.38 2.23 8.18
C TRP A 51 -0.31 1.15 7.95
N GLY A 52 0.21 1.04 6.73
CA GLY A 52 1.26 0.08 6.37
C GLY A 52 2.56 0.34 7.13
N THR A 53 2.96 1.61 7.26
CA THR A 53 4.13 2.00 8.07
C THR A 53 3.91 1.77 9.57
N ALA A 54 2.70 2.00 10.09
CA ALA A 54 2.34 1.69 11.48
C ALA A 54 2.37 0.17 11.77
N ILE A 55 1.97 -0.68 10.82
CA ILE A 55 2.06 -2.13 10.96
C ILE A 55 3.52 -2.57 10.91
N LEU A 56 4.32 -2.09 9.95
CA LEU A 56 5.73 -2.46 9.82
C LEU A 56 6.55 -2.07 11.06
N THR A 57 6.27 -0.91 11.65
CA THR A 57 6.90 -0.48 12.91
C THR A 57 6.49 -1.36 14.09
N ARG A 58 5.26 -1.87 14.10
CA ARG A 58 4.77 -2.80 15.15
C ARG A 58 5.27 -4.23 14.97
N SER A 59 5.51 -4.66 13.73
CA SER A 59 6.02 -5.99 13.38
C SER A 59 7.55 -6.08 13.45
N SER A 60 8.25 -4.95 13.60
CA SER A 60 9.69 -4.95 13.86
C SER A 60 9.98 -5.64 15.20
N PRO A 61 10.77 -6.73 15.22
CA PRO A 61 11.15 -7.38 16.47
C PRO A 61 11.88 -6.40 17.39
N PRO A 62 11.62 -6.38 18.71
CA PRO A 62 12.44 -5.64 19.65
C PRO A 62 13.89 -6.08 19.46
N GLY A 63 14.76 -5.13 19.09
CA GLY A 63 16.16 -5.39 18.83
C GLY A 63 16.77 -6.19 19.98
N ARG A 64 17.27 -7.37 19.64
CA ARG A 64 18.14 -8.20 20.49
C ARG A 64 19.42 -7.40 20.73
N ARG A 65 19.40 -6.55 21.77
CA ARG A 65 20.62 -6.06 22.43
C ARG A 65 21.20 -7.19 23.27
#